data_AF-A0A3D3LBB9-F1
#
_entry.id   AF-A0A3D3LBB9-F1
#
_cell.length_a   1.000
_cell.length_b   1.000
_cell.length_c   1.000
_cell.angle_alpha   90.00
_cell.angle_beta   90.00
_cell.angle_gamma   90.00
#
_symmetry.space_group_name_H-M   'P 1'
#
loop_
_entity.id
_entity.type
_entity.pdbx_description
1 polymer ?
#
loop_
_entity_poly.entity_id
_entity_poly.type
_entity_poly.pdbx_seq_one_letter_code
_entity_poly.pdbx_strand_id
1 'polypeptide(L)'
;MCLHKSIHWFPLSLISLAVSCHLPASERVDFNRDIRPILTENCTYCHGPDANHRKADLRLDVREDAIQAGALVPGDAAKSEIIARILTTDEDDLMPPPDSHKKLTPAEKELLQRWVAEGAEYQGHWAFEKPVRPAVPEMAEAKTSVRNAIDAFVLARLQQEKLGFSPQADPRSLTRRLSLDLTGLPLAPALVEAFAADPSDAAYEALVDRLLQSPAYGEHMAAQWLDFARYADSHGFQTDSSRSMWPWR
;
A
#
# COMPACT_ATOMS: atom_id res chain seq x y z
N MET A 1 35.18 -77.34 -18.60
CA MET A 1 34.04 -76.47 -18.24
C MET A 1 34.52 -75.48 -17.17
N CYS A 2 34.88 -74.25 -17.57
CA CYS A 2 35.13 -73.14 -16.66
C CYS A 2 34.49 -71.89 -17.28
N LEU A 3 33.47 -71.35 -16.63
CA LEU A 3 32.75 -70.15 -17.03
C LEU A 3 33.63 -68.91 -16.81
N HIS A 4 33.80 -68.09 -17.85
CA HIS A 4 34.26 -66.71 -17.71
C HIS A 4 33.03 -65.78 -17.73
N LYS A 5 32.86 -65.01 -16.66
CA LYS A 5 31.87 -63.92 -16.58
C LYS A 5 32.50 -62.64 -17.15
N SER A 6 31.89 -62.08 -18.18
CA SER A 6 32.25 -60.77 -18.73
C SER A 6 31.50 -59.67 -17.97
N ILE A 7 32.23 -58.69 -17.44
CA ILE A 7 31.70 -57.49 -16.78
C ILE A 7 31.64 -56.38 -17.84
N HIS A 8 30.45 -55.87 -18.14
CA HIS A 8 30.27 -54.70 -19.00
C HIS A 8 30.13 -53.44 -18.13
N TRP A 9 31.00 -52.47 -18.35
CA TRP A 9 30.98 -51.15 -17.72
C TRP A 9 30.11 -50.20 -18.57
N PHE A 10 28.98 -49.75 -18.06
CA PHE A 10 28.20 -48.64 -18.64
C PHE A 10 28.67 -47.32 -17.98
N PRO A 11 29.06 -46.29 -18.75
CA PRO A 11 29.41 -45.00 -18.18
C PRO A 11 28.13 -44.26 -17.79
N LEU A 12 27.99 -43.91 -16.51
CA LEU A 12 26.93 -43.06 -15.99
C LEU A 12 27.21 -41.62 -16.41
N SER A 13 26.43 -41.11 -17.37
CA SER A 13 26.48 -39.70 -17.77
C SER A 13 25.66 -38.87 -16.77
N LEU A 14 26.34 -38.09 -15.92
CA LEU A 14 25.72 -37.14 -14.99
C LEU A 14 25.18 -35.93 -15.77
N ILE A 15 23.85 -35.83 -15.88
CA ILE A 15 23.17 -34.62 -16.34
C ILE A 15 23.08 -33.67 -15.14
N SER A 16 23.87 -32.60 -15.15
CA SER A 16 23.80 -31.53 -14.15
C SER A 16 22.62 -30.61 -14.49
N LEU A 17 21.56 -30.69 -13.70
CA LEU A 17 20.40 -29.81 -13.79
C LEU A 17 20.76 -28.50 -13.06
N ALA A 18 21.14 -27.47 -13.80
CA ALA A 18 21.35 -26.14 -13.24
C ALA A 18 19.99 -25.54 -12.85
N VAL A 19 19.68 -25.54 -11.55
CA VAL A 19 18.55 -24.80 -10.99
C VAL A 19 18.96 -23.32 -10.93
N SER A 20 18.48 -22.53 -11.88
CA SER A 20 18.59 -21.07 -11.83
C SER A 20 17.69 -20.51 -10.74
N CYS A 21 18.25 -20.31 -9.55
CA CYS A 21 17.61 -19.57 -8.48
C CYS A 21 17.43 -18.10 -8.93
N HIS A 22 16.22 -17.73 -9.37
CA HIS A 22 15.87 -16.34 -9.62
C HIS A 22 15.62 -15.69 -8.26
N LEU A 23 16.63 -14.98 -7.74
CA LEU A 23 16.42 -14.07 -6.62
C LEU A 23 15.43 -12.99 -7.09
N PRO A 24 14.33 -12.73 -6.35
CA PRO A 24 13.46 -11.62 -6.68
C PRO A 24 14.31 -10.35 -6.62
N ALA A 25 14.31 -9.59 -7.71
CA ALA A 25 14.91 -8.26 -7.72
C ALA A 25 14.27 -7.47 -6.57
N SER A 26 15.07 -6.94 -5.66
CA SER A 26 14.59 -6.01 -4.64
C SER A 26 13.87 -4.87 -5.37
N GLU A 27 12.61 -4.64 -5.01
CA GLU A 27 11.81 -3.58 -5.61
C GLU A 27 12.55 -2.25 -5.43
N ARG A 28 12.64 -1.47 -6.52
CA ARG A 28 13.26 -0.14 -6.51
C ARG A 28 12.55 0.72 -5.46
N VAL A 29 13.30 1.56 -4.75
CA VAL A 29 12.70 2.45 -3.75
C VAL A 29 11.79 3.45 -4.45
N ASP A 30 10.54 3.54 -4.01
CA ASP A 30 9.56 4.48 -4.55
C ASP A 30 9.55 5.76 -3.69
N PHE A 31 9.79 6.92 -4.32
CA PHE A 31 9.94 8.15 -3.58
C PHE A 31 8.66 8.54 -2.84
N ASN A 32 7.49 8.46 -3.48
CA ASN A 32 6.25 8.90 -2.86
C ASN A 32 5.76 7.95 -1.76
N ARG A 33 5.93 6.64 -1.94
CA ARG A 33 5.54 5.62 -0.96
C ARG A 33 6.52 5.51 0.20
N ASP A 34 7.83 5.47 -0.11
CA ASP A 34 8.85 5.06 0.87
C ASP A 34 9.60 6.26 1.46
N ILE A 35 9.92 7.29 0.67
CA ILE A 35 10.88 8.35 1.08
C ILE A 35 10.20 9.63 1.52
N ARG A 36 9.20 10.12 0.76
CA ARG A 36 8.49 11.35 1.06
C ARG A 36 7.90 11.35 2.48
N PRO A 37 7.24 10.27 2.97
CA PRO A 37 6.73 10.25 4.34
C PRO A 37 7.86 10.42 5.37
N ILE A 38 9.01 9.79 5.15
CA ILE A 38 10.18 9.90 6.04
C ILE A 38 10.68 11.34 6.06
N LEU A 39 10.88 11.96 4.89
CA LEU A 39 11.38 13.34 4.80
C LEU A 39 10.38 14.35 5.37
N THR A 40 9.09 14.20 5.07
CA THR A 40 8.04 15.10 5.56
C THR A 40 7.90 15.00 7.08
N GLU A 41 7.93 13.79 7.62
CA GLU A 41 7.84 13.59 9.06
C GLU A 41 9.11 14.09 9.76
N ASN A 42 10.31 13.75 9.27
CA ASN A 42 11.53 13.90 10.06
C ASN A 42 12.41 15.10 9.68
N CYS A 43 12.25 15.67 8.49
CA CYS A 43 13.25 16.60 7.94
C CYS A 43 12.68 17.97 7.53
N THR A 44 11.49 18.02 6.91
CA THR A 44 10.99 19.24 6.25
C THR A 44 10.61 20.38 7.20
N TYR A 45 10.46 20.13 8.50
CA TYR A 45 10.24 21.22 9.46
C TYR A 45 11.44 22.18 9.52
N CYS A 46 12.66 21.63 9.58
CA CYS A 46 13.90 22.41 9.62
C CYS A 46 14.55 22.60 8.23
N HIS A 47 14.25 21.74 7.26
CA HIS A 47 14.89 21.76 5.93
C HIS A 47 13.87 21.77 4.80
N GLY A 48 12.77 22.51 4.99
CA GLY A 48 11.68 22.60 4.03
C GLY A 48 11.35 24.04 3.62
N PRO A 49 10.14 24.29 3.10
CA PRO A 49 9.81 25.53 2.43
C PRO A 49 9.72 26.75 3.36
N ASP A 50 9.46 26.57 4.66
CA ASP A 50 9.33 27.67 5.60
C ASP A 50 10.68 28.30 5.96
N ALA A 51 10.95 29.49 5.41
CA ALA A 51 12.19 30.22 5.62
C ALA A 51 12.43 30.62 7.09
N ASN A 52 11.39 30.75 7.93
CA ASN A 52 11.55 31.17 9.32
C ASN A 52 12.08 30.05 10.22
N HIS A 53 11.84 28.80 9.85
CA HIS A 53 12.31 27.62 10.58
C HIS A 53 13.49 26.93 9.88
N ARG A 54 13.87 27.41 8.68
CA ARG A 54 14.87 26.76 7.83
C ARG A 54 16.27 26.89 8.44
N LYS A 55 16.90 25.75 8.71
CA LYS A 55 18.29 25.63 9.14
C LYS A 55 19.19 25.40 7.92
N ALA A 56 20.39 25.98 7.97
CA ALA A 56 21.43 25.89 6.93
C ALA A 56 20.99 26.32 5.52
N ASP A 57 19.90 27.08 5.41
CA ASP A 57 19.21 27.42 4.15
C ASP A 57 18.97 26.22 3.22
N LEU A 58 18.87 25.01 3.80
CA LEU A 58 18.76 23.76 3.05
C LEU A 58 17.29 23.42 2.76
N ARG A 59 17.02 23.06 1.51
CA ARG A 59 15.71 22.62 1.01
C ARG A 59 15.76 21.15 0.60
N LEU A 60 15.44 20.24 1.51
CA LEU A 60 15.32 18.80 1.21
C LEU A 60 14.03 18.45 0.45
N ASP A 61 13.06 19.37 0.41
CA ASP A 61 11.84 19.24 -0.40
C ASP A 61 12.05 19.55 -1.89
N VAL A 62 13.18 20.17 -2.26
CA VAL A 62 13.56 20.49 -3.64
C VAL A 62 14.84 19.72 -3.98
N ARG A 63 14.74 18.79 -4.94
CA ARG A 63 15.84 17.87 -5.28
C ARG A 63 17.10 18.62 -5.69
N GLU A 64 16.95 19.60 -6.57
CA GLU A 64 18.06 20.36 -7.16
C GLU A 64 18.82 21.12 -6.08
N ASP A 65 18.12 21.77 -5.15
CA ASP A 65 18.70 22.50 -4.03
C ASP A 65 19.45 21.56 -3.08
N ALA A 66 18.87 20.39 -2.77
CA ALA A 66 19.50 19.38 -1.92
C ALA A 66 20.78 18.80 -2.55
N ILE A 67 20.81 18.64 -3.88
CA ILE A 67 22.02 18.21 -4.61
C ILE A 67 23.06 19.33 -4.64
N GLN A 68 22.64 20.56 -4.93
CA GLN A 68 23.55 21.72 -4.97
C GLN A 68 24.21 21.98 -3.60
N ALA A 69 23.47 21.75 -2.51
CA ALA A 69 24.00 21.86 -1.15
C ALA A 69 24.90 20.69 -0.72
N GLY A 70 25.05 19.64 -1.56
CA GLY A 70 25.78 18.42 -1.20
C GLY A 70 25.06 17.53 -0.19
N ALA A 71 23.81 17.85 0.15
CA ALA A 71 22.99 17.02 1.03
C ALA A 71 22.68 15.66 0.39
N LEU A 72 22.50 15.66 -0.93
CA LEU A 72 22.30 14.48 -1.76
C LEU A 72 23.37 14.40 -2.86
N VAL A 73 24.07 13.28 -2.93
CA VAL A 73 24.96 12.93 -4.03
C VAL A 73 24.37 11.70 -4.72
N PRO A 74 23.62 11.89 -5.82
CA PRO A 74 22.97 10.79 -6.55
C PRO A 74 23.95 9.66 -6.91
N GLY A 75 23.62 8.43 -6.50
CA GLY A 75 24.45 7.25 -6.75
C GLY A 75 25.57 7.02 -5.74
N ASP A 76 25.80 7.95 -4.80
CA ASP A 76 26.87 7.85 -3.79
C ASP A 76 26.34 8.23 -2.40
N ALA A 77 25.72 7.24 -1.74
CA ALA A 77 25.22 7.40 -0.38
C ALA A 77 26.33 7.76 0.63
N ALA A 78 27.56 7.30 0.41
CA ALA A 78 28.67 7.57 1.32
C ALA A 78 29.14 9.03 1.29
N LYS A 79 28.95 9.73 0.17
CA LYS A 79 29.27 11.16 0.05
C LYS A 79 28.10 12.09 0.34
N SER A 80 26.92 11.55 0.59
CA SER A 80 25.72 12.35 0.83
C SER A 80 25.63 12.76 2.30
N GLU A 81 25.63 14.07 2.56
CA GLU A 81 25.64 14.59 3.94
C GLU A 81 24.42 14.08 4.74
N ILE A 82 23.24 13.95 4.10
CA ILE A 82 22.06 13.41 4.78
C ILE A 82 22.32 12.02 5.38
N ILE A 83 23.12 11.19 4.71
CA ILE A 83 23.42 9.83 5.18
C ILE A 83 24.41 9.88 6.35
N ALA A 84 25.42 10.75 6.29
CA ALA A 84 26.33 10.98 7.41
C ALA A 84 25.56 11.45 8.67
N ARG A 85 24.63 12.40 8.48
CA ARG A 85 23.82 13.00 9.56
C ARG A 85 22.87 12.01 10.22
N ILE A 86 22.31 11.04 9.51
CA ILE A 86 21.40 10.04 10.11
C ILE A 86 22.15 8.86 10.73
N LEU A 87 23.43 8.64 10.39
CA LEU A 87 24.23 7.50 10.86
C LEU A 87 25.24 7.86 11.96
N THR A 88 25.59 9.13 12.10
CA THR A 88 26.48 9.58 13.17
C THR A 88 25.92 9.28 14.57
N THR A 89 26.81 9.16 15.54
CA THR A 89 26.48 9.09 16.98
C THR A 89 26.77 10.39 17.71
N ASP A 90 27.36 11.38 17.02
CA ASP A 90 27.58 12.70 17.57
C ASP A 90 26.25 13.47 17.65
N GLU A 91 25.84 13.86 18.86
CA GLU A 91 24.56 14.51 19.09
C GLU A 91 24.47 15.90 18.44
N ASP A 92 25.59 16.59 18.25
CA ASP A 92 25.62 17.92 17.63
C ASP A 92 25.41 17.84 16.11
N ASP A 93 25.79 16.71 15.50
CA ASP A 93 25.64 16.48 14.07
C ASP A 93 24.46 15.58 13.69
N LEU A 94 23.90 14.82 14.64
CA LEU A 94 22.82 13.87 14.41
C LEU A 94 21.54 14.56 13.93
N MET A 95 20.96 14.02 12.85
CA MET A 95 19.65 14.42 12.35
C MET A 95 18.66 13.23 12.33
N PRO A 96 17.40 13.41 12.74
CA PRO A 96 16.86 14.60 13.39
C PRO A 96 17.54 14.89 14.74
N PRO A 97 17.68 16.17 15.14
CA PRO A 97 18.38 16.52 16.36
C PRO A 97 17.59 16.03 17.58
N PRO A 98 18.24 15.66 18.71
CA PRO A 98 17.56 15.09 19.87
C PRO A 98 16.43 15.95 20.44
N ASP A 99 16.55 17.27 20.33
CA ASP A 99 15.56 18.27 20.77
C ASP A 99 14.28 18.28 19.93
N SER A 100 14.31 17.74 18.70
CA SER A 100 13.14 17.57 17.84
C SER A 100 12.20 16.47 18.32
N HIS A 101 12.69 15.58 19.20
CA HIS A 101 12.01 14.35 19.65
C HIS A 101 11.60 13.39 18.53
N LYS A 102 12.10 13.59 17.31
CA LYS A 102 11.89 12.71 16.15
C LYS A 102 13.02 11.71 16.03
N LYS A 103 12.72 10.49 15.57
CA LYS A 103 13.70 9.41 15.46
C LYS A 103 13.43 8.59 14.21
N LEU A 104 14.49 8.35 13.44
CA LEU A 104 14.47 7.41 12.34
C LEU A 104 14.69 5.99 12.85
N THR A 105 13.82 5.08 12.43
CA THR A 105 13.99 3.65 12.60
C THR A 105 15.15 3.13 11.74
N PRO A 106 15.74 1.96 12.08
CA PRO A 106 16.77 1.35 11.25
C PRO A 106 16.33 1.12 9.79
N ALA A 107 15.07 0.72 9.57
CA ALA A 107 14.51 0.49 8.24
C ALA A 107 14.41 1.78 7.41
N GLU A 108 14.01 2.90 8.03
CA GLU A 108 13.96 4.20 7.35
C GLU A 108 15.37 4.69 6.97
N LYS A 109 16.37 4.49 7.84
CA LYS A 109 17.77 4.83 7.52
C LYS A 109 18.29 4.00 6.36
N GLU A 110 17.91 2.72 6.28
CA GLU A 110 18.27 1.84 5.17
C GLU A 110 17.59 2.28 3.86
N LEU A 111 16.30 2.62 3.90
CA LEU A 111 15.57 3.14 2.74
C LEU A 111 16.20 4.42 2.20
N LEU A 112 16.56 5.37 3.06
CA LEU A 112 17.24 6.60 2.65
C LEU A 112 18.61 6.32 2.00
N GLN A 113 19.41 5.42 2.58
CA GLN A 113 20.69 5.01 1.98
C GLN A 113 20.51 4.39 0.60
N ARG A 114 19.56 3.45 0.47
CA ARG A 114 19.25 2.79 -0.80
C ARG A 114 18.77 3.79 -1.84
N TRP A 115 17.81 4.65 -1.49
CA TRP A 115 17.26 5.66 -2.38
C TRP A 115 18.34 6.59 -2.94
N VAL A 116 19.28 7.04 -2.09
CA VAL A 116 20.40 7.86 -2.55
C VAL A 116 21.32 7.08 -3.48
N ALA A 117 21.65 5.84 -3.14
CA ALA A 117 22.45 4.95 -3.99
C ALA A 117 21.75 4.63 -5.33
N GLU A 118 20.42 4.63 -5.37
CA GLU A 118 19.58 4.43 -6.57
C GLU A 118 19.37 5.72 -7.39
N GLY A 119 20.00 6.84 -7.00
CA GLY A 119 20.01 8.10 -7.76
C GLY A 119 19.25 9.27 -7.12
N ALA A 120 18.71 9.09 -5.92
CA ALA A 120 17.92 10.08 -5.19
C ALA A 120 16.84 10.74 -6.07
N GLU A 121 16.10 9.93 -6.85
CA GLU A 121 15.05 10.44 -7.73
C GLU A 121 13.85 10.92 -6.92
N TYR A 122 13.32 12.10 -7.27
CA TYR A 122 12.11 12.66 -6.68
C TYR A 122 10.96 12.41 -7.65
N GLN A 123 9.79 12.07 -7.11
CA GLN A 123 8.54 12.00 -7.85
C GLN A 123 7.69 13.23 -7.52
N GLY A 124 6.79 13.59 -8.43
CA GLY A 124 5.78 14.63 -8.22
C GLY A 124 4.70 14.16 -7.24
N HIS A 125 3.69 15.00 -7.02
CA HIS A 125 2.53 14.59 -6.22
C HIS A 125 1.70 13.57 -7.01
N TRP A 126 1.32 12.46 -6.38
CA TRP A 126 0.62 11.33 -7.00
C TRP A 126 -0.62 11.74 -7.83
N ALA A 127 -1.34 12.78 -7.42
CA ALA A 127 -2.53 13.28 -8.12
C ALA A 127 -2.23 13.91 -9.49
N PHE A 128 -0.98 14.30 -9.77
CA PHE A 128 -0.56 14.89 -11.04
C PHE A 128 0.29 13.93 -11.89
N GLU A 129 0.58 12.75 -11.38
CA GLU A 129 1.26 11.72 -12.14
C GLU A 129 0.24 10.82 -12.84
N LYS A 130 0.55 10.45 -14.09
CA LYS A 130 -0.33 9.56 -14.86
C LYS A 130 -0.33 8.17 -14.21
N PRO A 131 -1.49 7.63 -13.79
CA PRO A 131 -1.56 6.27 -13.31
C PRO A 131 -1.10 5.28 -14.38
N VAL A 132 -0.17 4.40 -14.03
CA VAL A 132 0.30 3.32 -14.89
C VAL A 132 -0.27 2.01 -14.35
N ARG A 133 -0.72 1.13 -15.25
CA ARG A 133 -1.22 -0.18 -14.84
C ARG A 133 -0.03 -1.05 -14.40
N PRO A 134 0.05 -1.48 -13.13
CA PRO A 134 1.12 -2.35 -12.67
C PRO A 134 1.01 -3.74 -13.30
N ALA A 135 2.14 -4.43 -13.39
CA ALA A 135 2.14 -5.85 -13.72
C ALA A 135 1.43 -6.64 -12.61
N VAL A 136 0.55 -7.56 -12.99
CA VAL A 136 -0.14 -8.43 -12.02
C VAL A 136 0.88 -9.47 -11.53
N PRO A 137 1.03 -9.67 -10.20
CA PRO A 137 1.96 -10.65 -9.66
C PRO A 137 1.70 -12.06 -10.21
N GLU A 138 2.75 -12.73 -10.66
CA GLU A 138 2.66 -14.13 -11.07
C GLU A 138 2.61 -15.01 -9.81
N MET A 139 1.48 -15.66 -9.58
CA MET A 139 1.28 -16.52 -8.40
C MET A 139 1.42 -17.99 -8.81
N ALA A 140 2.45 -18.66 -8.27
CA ALA A 140 2.77 -20.06 -8.58
C ALA A 140 1.73 -21.06 -8.02
N GLU A 141 0.99 -20.68 -6.98
CA GLU A 141 0.03 -21.54 -6.29
C GLU A 141 -1.36 -20.90 -6.17
N ALA A 142 -2.37 -21.73 -6.43
CA ALA A 142 -3.81 -21.52 -6.32
C ALA A 142 -4.50 -20.67 -7.42
N LYS A 143 -4.51 -21.22 -8.66
CA LYS A 143 -5.51 -20.88 -9.70
C LYS A 143 -6.97 -20.93 -9.21
N THR A 144 -7.25 -21.61 -8.09
CA THR A 144 -8.59 -21.74 -7.51
C THR A 144 -8.97 -20.63 -6.53
N SER A 145 -8.01 -19.90 -5.97
CA SER A 145 -8.28 -18.87 -4.95
C SER A 145 -8.17 -17.43 -5.47
N VAL A 146 -7.50 -17.24 -6.62
CA VAL A 146 -7.36 -15.94 -7.29
C VAL A 146 -8.42 -15.86 -8.39
N ARG A 147 -9.50 -15.08 -8.18
CA ARG A 147 -10.59 -14.91 -9.15
C ARG A 147 -10.32 -13.76 -10.12
N ASN A 148 -9.58 -12.75 -9.69
CA ASN A 148 -9.25 -11.59 -10.50
C ASN A 148 -7.86 -11.00 -10.15
N ALA A 149 -7.47 -9.92 -10.83
CA ALA A 149 -6.18 -9.27 -10.63
C ALA A 149 -6.00 -8.69 -9.21
N ILE A 150 -7.07 -8.21 -8.57
CA ILE A 150 -7.05 -7.67 -7.21
C ILE A 150 -6.66 -8.78 -6.23
N ASP A 151 -7.24 -9.97 -6.36
CA ASP A 151 -6.92 -11.12 -5.52
C ASP A 151 -5.43 -11.49 -5.63
N ALA A 152 -4.82 -11.36 -6.81
CA ALA A 152 -3.40 -11.61 -7.00
C ALA A 152 -2.53 -10.64 -6.19
N PHE A 153 -2.86 -9.33 -6.20
CA PHE A 153 -2.15 -8.34 -5.38
C PHE A 153 -2.35 -8.58 -3.88
N VAL A 154 -3.57 -8.89 -3.44
CA VAL A 154 -3.86 -9.17 -2.03
C VAL A 154 -3.12 -10.42 -1.56
N LEU A 155 -3.16 -11.50 -2.34
CA LEU A 155 -2.47 -12.74 -2.01
C LEU A 155 -0.95 -12.56 -1.96
N ALA A 156 -0.38 -11.80 -2.91
CA ALA A 156 1.05 -11.48 -2.92
C ALA A 156 1.47 -10.81 -1.61
N ARG A 157 0.68 -9.87 -1.10
CA ARG A 157 0.95 -9.25 0.20
C ARG A 157 0.77 -10.21 1.37
N LEU A 158 -0.31 -10.98 1.39
CA LEU A 158 -0.57 -11.95 2.46
C LEU A 158 0.56 -12.98 2.58
N GLN A 159 1.09 -13.47 1.46
CA GLN A 159 2.20 -14.43 1.47
C GLN A 159 3.48 -13.85 2.06
N GLN A 160 3.80 -12.57 1.81
CA GLN A 160 4.93 -11.88 2.47
C GLN A 160 4.77 -11.86 3.99
N GLU A 161 3.52 -11.74 4.45
CA GLU A 161 3.15 -11.76 5.87
C GLU A 161 2.91 -13.18 6.43
N LYS A 162 3.13 -14.22 5.62
CA LYS A 162 2.87 -15.63 5.97
C LYS A 162 1.40 -15.91 6.32
N LEU A 163 0.51 -15.20 5.65
CA LEU A 163 -0.94 -15.32 5.73
C LEU A 163 -1.52 -15.85 4.42
N GLY A 164 -2.78 -16.29 4.48
CA GLY A 164 -3.58 -16.65 3.30
C GLY A 164 -4.96 -16.00 3.38
N PHE A 165 -5.79 -16.20 2.34
CA PHE A 165 -7.16 -15.71 2.38
C PHE A 165 -7.95 -16.34 3.54
N SER A 166 -8.76 -15.52 4.19
CA SER A 166 -9.80 -16.00 5.10
C SER A 166 -10.80 -16.87 4.34
N PRO A 167 -11.39 -17.89 5.00
CA PRO A 167 -12.48 -18.65 4.40
C PRO A 167 -13.66 -17.73 4.07
N GLN A 168 -14.38 -18.04 2.99
CA GLN A 168 -15.59 -17.33 2.63
C GLN A 168 -16.62 -17.44 3.75
N ALA A 169 -17.32 -16.33 4.04
CA ALA A 169 -18.38 -16.31 5.02
C ALA A 169 -19.55 -17.22 4.59
N ASP A 170 -20.31 -17.73 5.57
CA ASP A 170 -21.54 -18.47 5.27
C ASP A 170 -22.53 -17.58 4.49
N PRO A 171 -23.44 -18.17 3.68
CA PRO A 171 -24.32 -17.41 2.79
C PRO A 171 -25.13 -16.29 3.48
N ARG A 172 -25.57 -16.52 4.72
CA ARG A 172 -26.37 -15.54 5.47
C ARG A 172 -25.52 -14.37 5.94
N SER A 173 -24.35 -14.67 6.48
CA SER A 173 -23.37 -13.64 6.85
C SER A 173 -22.90 -12.84 5.63
N LEU A 174 -22.68 -13.51 4.50
CA LEU A 174 -22.22 -12.88 3.25
C LEU A 174 -23.23 -11.85 2.74
N THR A 175 -24.50 -12.24 2.59
CA THR A 175 -25.57 -11.33 2.13
C THR A 175 -25.84 -10.19 3.09
N ARG A 176 -25.79 -10.43 4.41
CA ARG A 176 -25.92 -9.38 5.42
C ARG A 176 -24.81 -8.33 5.27
N ARG A 177 -23.55 -8.76 5.13
CA ARG A 177 -22.41 -7.86 4.92
C ARG A 177 -22.57 -7.07 3.62
N LEU A 178 -22.91 -7.76 2.53
CA LEU A 178 -23.14 -7.13 1.22
C LEU A 178 -24.21 -6.04 1.28
N SER A 179 -25.36 -6.33 1.88
CA SER A 179 -26.47 -5.37 1.97
C SER A 179 -26.12 -4.16 2.82
N LEU A 180 -25.47 -4.37 3.97
CA LEU A 180 -25.05 -3.27 4.84
C LEU A 180 -23.98 -2.40 4.18
N ASP A 181 -23.04 -3.01 3.45
CA ASP A 181 -21.97 -2.28 2.76
C ASP A 181 -22.50 -1.44 1.59
N LEU A 182 -23.42 -2.00 0.80
CA LEU A 182 -23.97 -1.28 -0.35
C LEU A 182 -25.07 -0.29 0.04
N THR A 183 -25.93 -0.62 1.00
CA THR A 183 -27.16 0.15 1.24
C THR A 183 -27.28 0.70 2.65
N GLY A 184 -26.37 0.36 3.58
CA GLY A 184 -26.51 0.69 5.00
C GLY A 184 -27.65 -0.02 5.73
N LEU A 185 -28.44 -0.85 5.02
CA LEU A 185 -29.65 -1.48 5.54
C LEU A 185 -29.54 -3.01 5.55
N PRO A 186 -30.24 -3.68 6.48
CA PRO A 186 -30.33 -5.14 6.48
C PRO A 186 -31.13 -5.63 5.27
N LEU A 187 -30.70 -6.75 4.69
CA LEU A 187 -31.41 -7.39 3.59
C LEU A 187 -32.73 -7.99 4.06
N ALA A 188 -33.76 -7.96 3.21
CA ALA A 188 -35.04 -8.61 3.49
C ALA A 188 -34.85 -10.11 3.76
N PRO A 189 -35.46 -10.69 4.82
CA PRO A 189 -35.27 -12.11 5.17
C PRO A 189 -35.52 -13.08 4.02
N ALA A 190 -36.55 -12.83 3.20
CA ALA A 190 -36.86 -13.68 2.05
C ALA A 190 -35.72 -13.74 1.00
N LEU A 191 -34.98 -12.65 0.82
CA LEU A 191 -33.82 -12.62 -0.09
C LEU A 191 -32.60 -13.31 0.52
N VAL A 192 -32.43 -13.21 1.84
CA VAL A 192 -31.40 -13.96 2.57
C VAL A 192 -31.66 -15.47 2.43
N GLU A 193 -32.90 -15.92 2.62
CA GLU A 193 -33.27 -17.33 2.43
C GLU A 193 -33.09 -17.79 0.98
N ALA A 194 -33.49 -16.97 0.01
CA ALA A 194 -33.34 -17.30 -1.41
C ALA A 194 -31.88 -17.51 -1.80
N PHE A 195 -30.97 -16.62 -1.37
CA PHE A 195 -29.54 -16.79 -1.61
C PHE A 195 -28.94 -17.94 -0.80
N ALA A 196 -29.38 -18.15 0.45
CA ALA A 196 -28.89 -19.26 1.27
C ALA A 196 -29.25 -20.63 0.69
N ALA A 197 -30.35 -20.73 -0.06
CA ALA A 197 -30.77 -21.94 -0.76
C ALA A 197 -29.97 -22.20 -2.05
N ASP A 198 -29.46 -21.17 -2.71
CA ASP A 198 -28.61 -21.25 -3.91
C ASP A 198 -27.47 -20.20 -3.86
N PRO A 199 -26.38 -20.48 -3.12
CA PRO A 199 -25.26 -19.56 -2.95
C PRO A 199 -24.28 -19.63 -4.12
N SER A 200 -24.80 -19.64 -5.36
CA SER A 200 -23.98 -19.63 -6.57
C SER A 200 -23.41 -18.23 -6.85
N ASP A 201 -22.28 -18.17 -7.58
CA ASP A 201 -21.67 -16.89 -7.98
C ASP A 201 -22.68 -16.04 -8.81
N ALA A 202 -23.49 -16.68 -9.66
CA ALA A 202 -24.53 -16.00 -10.43
C ALA A 202 -25.63 -15.38 -9.54
N ALA A 203 -26.06 -16.09 -8.49
CA ALA A 203 -27.02 -15.55 -7.52
C ALA A 203 -26.41 -14.38 -6.72
N TYR A 204 -25.11 -14.42 -6.44
CA TYR A 204 -24.39 -13.35 -5.77
C TYR A 204 -24.32 -12.10 -6.65
N GLU A 205 -23.89 -12.23 -7.91
CA GLU A 205 -23.83 -11.12 -8.87
C GLU A 205 -25.21 -10.49 -9.09
N ALA A 206 -26.26 -11.30 -9.26
CA ALA A 206 -27.63 -10.80 -9.40
C ALA A 206 -28.11 -10.02 -8.15
N LEU A 207 -27.70 -10.45 -6.95
CA LEU A 207 -28.01 -9.73 -5.72
C LEU A 207 -27.23 -8.41 -5.63
N VAL A 208 -25.96 -8.38 -6.03
CA VAL A 208 -25.15 -7.14 -6.11
C VAL A 208 -25.83 -6.14 -7.05
N ASP A 209 -26.17 -6.55 -8.26
CA ASP A 209 -26.83 -5.68 -9.24
C ASP A 209 -28.16 -5.12 -8.71
N ARG A 210 -28.96 -5.97 -8.06
CA ARG A 210 -30.21 -5.55 -7.43
C ARG A 210 -30.00 -4.49 -6.34
N LEU A 211 -28.96 -4.64 -5.52
CA LEU A 211 -28.66 -3.68 -4.45
C LEU A 211 -28.14 -2.35 -5.01
N LEU A 212 -27.25 -2.40 -6.00
CA LEU A 212 -26.72 -1.20 -6.68
C LEU A 212 -27.81 -0.41 -7.41
N GLN A 213 -28.84 -1.08 -7.93
CA GLN A 213 -29.99 -0.43 -8.58
C GLN A 213 -31.02 0.13 -7.60
N SER A 214 -30.90 -0.15 -6.30
CA SER A 214 -31.85 0.33 -5.30
C SER A 214 -31.64 1.81 -4.97
N PRO A 215 -32.70 2.60 -4.68
CA PRO A 215 -32.54 3.96 -4.17
C PRO A 215 -31.70 4.03 -2.89
N ALA A 216 -31.80 3.01 -2.04
CA ALA A 216 -31.03 2.92 -0.79
C ALA A 216 -29.51 2.91 -1.02
N TYR A 217 -29.02 2.37 -2.14
CA TYR A 217 -27.59 2.48 -2.49
C TYR A 217 -27.19 3.94 -2.71
N GLY A 218 -28.00 4.68 -3.48
CA GLY A 218 -27.76 6.11 -3.72
C GLY A 218 -27.82 6.93 -2.43
N GLU A 219 -28.81 6.66 -1.57
CA GLU A 219 -28.95 7.29 -0.25
C GLU A 219 -27.74 6.99 0.64
N HIS A 220 -27.28 5.74 0.70
CA HIS A 220 -26.12 5.35 1.48
C HIS A 220 -24.82 6.03 1.01
N MET A 221 -24.58 6.05 -0.31
CA MET A 221 -23.42 6.71 -0.90
C MET A 221 -23.43 8.22 -0.71
N ALA A 222 -24.61 8.84 -0.67
CA ALA A 222 -24.80 10.27 -0.45
C ALA A 222 -24.70 10.67 1.02
N ALA A 223 -24.99 9.77 1.97
CA ALA A 223 -25.01 10.09 3.40
C ALA A 223 -23.68 10.69 3.90
N GLN A 224 -22.54 10.13 3.51
CA GLN A 224 -21.23 10.69 3.87
C GLN A 224 -21.01 12.10 3.32
N TRP A 225 -21.60 12.44 2.17
CA TRP A 225 -21.50 13.79 1.60
C TRP A 225 -22.34 14.80 2.37
N LEU A 226 -23.45 14.36 2.98
CA LEU A 226 -24.23 15.19 3.89
C LEU A 226 -23.41 15.57 5.12
N ASP A 227 -22.58 14.68 5.65
CA ASP A 227 -21.65 15.00 6.73
C ASP A 227 -20.58 16.02 6.31
N PHE A 228 -20.00 15.86 5.11
CA PHE A 228 -19.05 16.85 4.57
C PHE A 228 -19.70 18.22 4.34
N ALA A 229 -20.96 18.24 3.91
CA ALA A 229 -21.79 19.45 3.80
C ALA A 229 -22.35 19.93 5.15
N ARG A 230 -21.99 19.26 6.26
CA ARG A 230 -22.47 19.57 7.61
C ARG A 230 -23.99 19.67 7.71
N TYR A 231 -24.70 18.88 6.91
CA TYR A 231 -26.15 18.82 6.88
C TYR A 231 -26.68 18.45 8.27
N ALA A 232 -27.68 19.20 8.73
CA ALA A 232 -28.42 18.86 9.93
C ALA A 232 -29.83 19.45 9.82
N ASP A 233 -30.85 18.64 10.15
CA ASP A 233 -32.23 19.10 10.20
C ASP A 233 -32.46 20.11 11.35
N SER A 234 -31.61 20.07 12.38
CA SER A 234 -31.67 20.96 13.53
C SER A 234 -30.30 21.56 13.91
N HIS A 235 -30.32 22.55 14.79
CA HIS A 235 -29.11 23.14 15.33
C HIS A 235 -28.32 22.17 16.24
N GLY A 236 -28.96 21.12 16.76
CA GLY A 236 -28.40 20.29 17.81
C GLY A 236 -28.09 21.09 19.09
N PHE A 237 -27.50 20.41 20.09
CA PHE A 237 -26.90 20.93 21.33
C PHE A 237 -27.44 22.28 21.87
N GLN A 238 -28.17 22.23 22.99
CA GLN A 238 -28.84 23.31 23.73
C GLN A 238 -30.18 23.81 23.17
N THR A 239 -30.33 23.93 21.84
CA THR A 239 -31.63 24.25 21.22
C THR A 239 -31.84 23.39 19.99
N ASP A 240 -32.71 22.39 20.09
CA ASP A 240 -33.08 21.48 18.99
C ASP A 240 -34.11 22.12 18.04
N SER A 241 -33.83 23.34 17.60
CA SER A 241 -34.67 24.07 16.64
C SER A 241 -34.27 23.72 15.22
N SER A 242 -35.24 23.79 14.30
CA SER A 242 -35.02 23.56 12.87
C SER A 242 -33.92 24.48 12.33
N ARG A 243 -32.99 23.92 11.57
CA ARG A 243 -31.90 24.67 10.96
C ARG A 243 -32.12 24.77 9.45
N SER A 244 -32.14 25.99 8.92
CA SER A 244 -32.10 26.22 7.47
C SER A 244 -30.66 26.46 7.03
N MET A 245 -30.12 25.56 6.21
CA MET A 245 -28.81 25.70 5.58
C MET A 245 -28.97 25.93 4.08
N TRP A 246 -28.12 26.78 3.51
CA TRP A 246 -28.08 27.02 2.07
C TRP A 246 -27.49 25.80 1.35
N PRO A 247 -27.90 25.48 0.11
CA PRO A 247 -27.48 24.27 -0.61
C PRO A 247 -25.96 24.09 -0.87
N TRP A 248 -25.13 25.09 -0.55
CA TRP A 248 -23.70 25.15 -0.90
C TRP A 248 -22.79 25.55 0.27
N ARG A 249 -23.19 25.28 1.52
CA ARG A 249 -22.41 25.61 2.72
C ARG A 249 -21.83 24.39 3.41
#